data_AF-A0A8T6QFI7-F1
#
_entry.id   AF-A0A8T6QFI7-F1
#
_cell.length_a   1.000
_cell.length_b   1.000
_cell.length_c   1.000
_cell.angle_alpha   90.00
_cell.angle_beta   90.00
_cell.angle_gamma   90.00
#
_symmetry.space_group_name_H-M   'P 1'
#
loop_
_entity.id
_entity.type
_entity.pdbx_description
1 polymer ?
#
loop_
_entity_poly.entity_id
_entity_poly.type
_entity_poly.pdbx_seq_one_letter_code
_entity_poly.pdbx_strand_id
1 'polypeptide(L)' 'MFMPPVFPAHWHVSQPVLIADTFSSLVWKVSLPDGTPAIVKGLKPIEDIADELRGADYLVWRNGRGAVRLLGRE' A
#
# COMPACT_ATOMS: atom_id res chain seq x y z
N MET A 1 -12.32 -8.84 -16.40
CA MET A 1 -11.25 -9.60 -15.74
C MET A 1 -10.23 -8.58 -15.26
N PHE A 2 -10.10 -8.38 -13.94
CA PHE A 2 -9.08 -7.46 -13.41
C PHE A 2 -7.70 -8.09 -13.63
N MET A 3 -6.79 -7.39 -14.31
CA MET A 3 -5.39 -7.81 -14.31
C MET A 3 -4.86 -7.73 -12.88
N PRO A 4 -4.13 -8.75 -12.39
CA PRO A 4 -3.51 -8.68 -11.09
C PRO A 4 -2.56 -7.48 -11.04
N PRO A 5 -2.52 -6.74 -9.92
CA PRO A 5 -1.63 -5.60 -9.80
C PRO A 5 -0.17 -6.07 -9.92
N VAL A 6 0.65 -5.27 -10.59
CA VAL A 6 2.10 -5.48 -10.64
C VAL A 6 2.73 -4.57 -9.60
N PHE A 7 3.37 -5.17 -8.60
CA PHE A 7 4.10 -4.45 -7.56
C PHE A 7 5.60 -4.43 -7.84
N PRO A 8 6.35 -3.47 -7.28
CA PRO A 8 7.80 -3.46 -7.40
C PRO A 8 8.41 -4.79 -6.93
N ALA A 9 9.26 -5.39 -7.76
CA ALA A 9 9.78 -6.74 -7.51
C ALA A 9 10.55 -6.84 -6.17
N HIS A 10 11.25 -5.77 -5.80
CA HIS A 10 12.04 -5.71 -4.56
C HIS A 10 11.18 -5.65 -3.29
N TRP A 11 9.84 -5.52 -3.40
CA TRP A 11 8.94 -5.66 -2.25
C TRP A 11 8.70 -7.12 -1.88
N HIS A 12 8.93 -8.06 -2.79
CA HIS A 12 8.74 -9.50 -2.59
C HIS A 12 7.36 -9.88 -2.01
N VAL A 13 6.33 -9.10 -2.34
CA VAL A 13 4.95 -9.35 -1.92
C VAL A 13 4.24 -10.33 -2.85
N SER A 14 3.30 -11.10 -2.31
CA SER A 14 2.56 -12.12 -3.04
C SER A 14 1.09 -12.15 -2.64
N GLN A 15 0.28 -12.96 -3.32
CA GLN A 15 -1.14 -13.21 -3.01
C GLN A 15 -1.98 -11.94 -2.84
N PRO A 16 -1.99 -11.01 -3.82
CA PRO A 16 -2.83 -9.83 -3.72
C PRO A 16 -4.31 -10.18 -3.66
N VAL A 17 -4.97 -9.74 -2.59
CA VAL A 17 -6.42 -9.75 -2.46
C VAL A 17 -6.89 -8.31 -2.35
N LEU A 18 -7.69 -7.85 -3.31
CA LEU A 18 -8.31 -6.53 -3.24
C LEU A 18 -9.33 -6.53 -2.10
N ILE A 19 -9.15 -5.63 -1.12
CA ILE A 19 -10.01 -5.53 0.06
C ILE A 19 -10.83 -4.24 0.09
N ALA A 20 -10.41 -3.21 -0.64
CA ALA A 20 -11.18 -1.99 -0.82
C ALA A 20 -10.85 -1.31 -2.15
N ASP A 21 -11.89 -0.78 -2.78
CA ASP A 21 -11.81 0.14 -3.91
C ASP A 21 -12.43 1.47 -3.43
N THR A 22 -11.59 2.47 -3.21
CA THR A 22 -12.00 3.80 -2.73
C THR A 22 -11.93 4.81 -3.86
N PHE A 23 -12.44 6.03 -3.63
CA PHE A 23 -12.32 7.10 -4.61
C PHE A 23 -10.86 7.36 -5.05
N SER A 24 -9.94 7.39 -4.10
CA SER A 24 -8.53 7.76 -4.33
C SER A 24 -7.57 6.58 -4.45
N SER A 25 -7.98 5.35 -4.12
CA SER A 25 -7.04 4.23 -4.08
C SER A 25 -7.68 2.86 -4.27
N LEU A 26 -6.84 1.91 -4.65
CA LEU A 26 -7.10 0.49 -4.51
C LEU A 26 -6.25 -0.03 -3.35
N VAL A 27 -6.84 -0.84 -2.48
CA VAL A 27 -6.18 -1.39 -1.30
C VAL A 27 -6.14 -2.91 -1.39
N TRP A 28 -4.94 -3.47 -1.36
CA TRP A 28 -4.71 -4.90 -1.37
C TRP A 28 -4.12 -5.36 -0.06
N LYS A 29 -4.60 -6.51 0.43
CA LYS A 29 -3.86 -7.34 1.37
C LYS A 29 -2.90 -8.23 0.58
N VAL A 30 -1.65 -8.30 1.02
CA VAL A 30 -0.59 -9.12 0.42
C VAL A 30 0.13 -9.92 1.50
N SER A 31 0.89 -10.93 1.09
CA SER A 31 1.75 -11.75 1.96
C SER A 31 3.22 -11.40 1.71
N LEU A 32 3.96 -11.12 2.78
CA LEU A 32 5.43 -11.00 2.78
C LEU A 32 6.09 -12.40 2.68
N PRO A 33 7.42 -12.48 2.43
CA PRO A 33 8.12 -13.77 2.28
C PRO A 33 8.03 -14.69 3.50
N ASP A 34 7.91 -14.12 4.70
CA ASP A 34 7.75 -14.85 5.96
C ASP A 34 6.27 -15.24 6.24
N GLY A 35 5.35 -14.92 5.33
CA GLY A 35 3.91 -15.13 5.49
C GLY A 35 3.20 -14.03 6.28
N THR A 36 3.92 -13.02 6.79
CA THR A 36 3.31 -11.90 7.50
C THR A 36 2.43 -11.10 6.54
N PRO A 37 1.17 -10.76 6.91
CA PRO A 37 0.32 -9.95 6.05
C PRO A 37 0.79 -8.48 6.03
N ALA A 38 0.72 -7.85 4.85
CA ALA A 38 0.95 -6.43 4.66
C ALA A 38 -0.16 -5.80 3.80
N ILE A 39 -0.16 -4.46 3.72
CA ILE A 39 -1.11 -3.69 2.92
C ILE A 39 -0.35 -2.92 1.84
N VAL A 40 -0.84 -3.03 0.61
CA VAL A 40 -0.45 -2.13 -0.49
C VAL A 40 -1.63 -1.20 -0.77
N LYS A 41 -1.38 0.11 -0.76
CA LYS A 41 -2.33 1.13 -1.19
C LYS A 41 -1.81 1.72 -2.51
N GLY A 42 -2.47 1.39 -3.61
CA GLY A 42 -2.18 1.98 -4.92
C GLY A 42 -3.04 3.22 -5.13
N LEU A 43 -2.39 4.35 -5.33
CA LEU A 43 -3.06 5.62 -5.55
C LEU A 43 -3.59 5.71 -6.98
N LYS A 44 -4.84 6.12 -7.14
CA LYS A 44 -5.44 6.41 -8.45
C LYS A 44 -4.95 7.79 -8.94
N PRO A 45 -4.83 8.01 -10.26
CA PRO A 45 -4.49 9.31 -10.79
C PRO A 45 -5.70 10.25 -10.67
N ILE A 46 -5.83 10.91 -9.52
CA ILE A 46 -6.86 11.92 -9.25
C ILE A 46 -6.22 13.30 -9.03
N GLU A 47 -7.02 14.36 -9.19
CA GLU A 47 -6.64 15.69 -8.73
C GLU A 47 -6.35 15.66 -7.21
N ASP A 48 -5.39 16.45 -6.75
CA ASP A 48 -4.95 16.54 -5.35
C ASP A 48 -4.37 15.26 -4.71
N ILE A 49 -3.78 14.37 -5.51
CA ILE A 49 -3.09 13.17 -4.98
C ILE A 49 -1.99 13.47 -3.96
N ALA A 50 -1.44 14.70 -3.96
CA ALA A 50 -0.48 15.15 -2.98
C ALA A 50 -1.03 15.09 -1.53
N ASP A 51 -2.33 15.32 -1.32
CA ASP A 51 -2.93 15.24 0.01
C ASP A 51 -2.98 13.80 0.54
N GLU A 52 -3.12 12.80 -0.35
CA GLU A 52 -3.08 11.39 0.01
C GLU A 52 -1.69 10.93 0.48
N LEU A 53 -0.62 11.63 0.08
CA LEU A 53 0.76 11.34 0.48
C LEU A 53 1.03 11.65 1.96
N ARG A 54 0.23 12.54 2.57
CA ARG A 54 0.36 12.92 3.99
C ARG A 54 0.25 11.73 4.92
N GLY A 55 -0.55 10.72 4.55
CA GLY A 55 -0.64 9.47 5.27
C GLY A 55 0.69 8.71 5.31
N ALA A 56 1.39 8.62 4.17
CA ALA A 56 2.70 7.99 4.10
C ALA A 56 3.74 8.78 4.92
N ASP A 57 3.73 10.11 4.85
CA ASP A 57 4.63 10.97 5.62
C ASP A 57 4.41 10.81 7.14
N TYR A 58 3.15 10.70 7.57
CA TYR A 58 2.82 10.39 8.96
C TYR A 58 3.38 9.03 9.39
N LEU A 59 3.25 7.98 8.57
CA LEU A 59 3.79 6.66 8.90
C LEU A 59 5.33 6.65 8.98
N VAL A 60 6.00 7.41 8.11
CA VAL A 60 7.46 7.63 8.20
C VAL A 60 7.83 8.26 9.53
N TRP A 61 7.13 9.34 9.92
CA TRP A 61 7.37 10.02 11.20
C TRP A 61 7.15 9.12 12.40
N ARG A 62 6.06 8.33 12.40
CA ARG A 62 5.75 7.42 13.52
C ARG A 62 6.69 6.22 13.59
N ASN A 63 7.19 5.73 12.46
CA ASN A 63 8.10 4.58 12.36
C ASN A 63 7.68 3.40 13.26
N GLY A 64 6.42 2.98 13.16
CA GLY A 64 5.89 1.87 13.96
C GLY A 64 5.46 2.22 15.39
N ARG A 65 5.64 3.46 15.87
CA ARG A 65 5.26 3.88 17.22
C ARG A 65 3.80 4.34 17.23
N GLY A 66 2.88 3.50 17.68
CA GLY A 66 1.45 3.83 17.75
C GLY A 66 0.77 3.98 16.38
N ALA A 67 1.42 3.51 15.32
CA ALA A 67 0.91 3.37 13.97
C ALA A 67 1.62 2.18 13.30
N VAL A 68 1.06 1.65 12.21
CA VAL A 68 1.76 0.64 11.41
C VAL A 68 3.06 1.21 10.83
N ARG A 69 4.05 0.35 10.56
CA ARG A 69 5.32 0.78 9.93
C ARG A 69 5.16 0.83 8.42
N LEU A 70 5.60 1.93 7.80
CA LEU A 70 5.74 1.99 6.34
C LEU A 70 6.89 1.08 5.91
N LEU A 71 6.62 0.14 4.99
CA LEU A 71 7.61 -0.82 4.50
C LEU A 71 8.35 -0.35 3.24
N GLY A 72 7.68 0.45 2.41
CA GLY A 72 8.20 1.01 1.17
C GLY A 72 7.24 2.06 0.60
N ARG A 73 7.73 2.90 -0.31
CA ARG A 73 6.96 3.94 -1.02
C ARG A 73 7.65 4.23 -2.34
N GLU A 74 6.86 4.37 -3.40
CA GLU A 74 7.25 4.87 -4.72
C GLU A 74 6.15 5.76 -5.27
#